data_AF-A0A317Z422-F1
#
_entry.id   AF-A0A317Z422-F1
#
_cell.length_a   1.000
_cell.length_b   1.000
_cell.length_c   1.000
_cell.angle_alpha   90.00
_cell.angle_beta   90.00
_cell.angle_gamma   90.00
#
_symmetry.space_group_name_H-M   'P 1'
#
loop_
_entity.id
_entity.type
_entity.pdbx_description
1 polymer ?
#
loop_
_entity_poly.entity_id
_entity_poly.type
_entity_poly.pdbx_seq_one_letter_code
_entity_poly.pdbx_strand_id
1 'polypeptide(L)'
;IADVQRRSKYILFRIENGNVERILISHLGMAGAFFVVQSLDDIAIPNFRKHWQVVFHLENGIKLVYSDIRRFGEIRNVESLEAYPSILEIAPEPFEQEALAYYLAKSDEKKYLNKAIKPFILDHRVISGCGNIYACEALFDAQIHPEKKVKDLSIAEKTKLFNSVVKV
;
A
#
# COMPACT_ATOMS: atom_id res chain seq x y z
N ILE A 1 -1.41 4.12 21.64
CA ILE A 1 -1.25 3.30 20.41
C ILE A 1 -0.79 1.94 20.88
N ALA A 2 -1.57 0.90 20.62
CA ALA A 2 -1.28 -0.46 21.07
C ALA A 2 -0.42 -1.23 20.05
N ASP A 3 -0.66 -1.00 18.76
CA ASP A 3 0.06 -1.68 17.68
C ASP A 3 0.08 -0.83 16.39
N VAL A 4 1.09 -1.04 15.55
CA VAL A 4 1.22 -0.42 14.23
C VAL A 4 1.54 -1.48 13.19
N GLN A 5 0.59 -1.70 12.27
CA GLN A 5 0.68 -2.71 11.21
C GLN A 5 0.67 -2.05 9.84
N ARG A 6 1.08 -2.81 8.81
CA ARG A 6 0.95 -2.43 7.41
C ARG A 6 0.07 -3.44 6.68
N ARG A 7 -0.85 -2.95 5.86
CA ARG A 7 -1.59 -3.74 4.87
C ARG A 7 -1.51 -3.03 3.52
N SER A 8 -0.88 -3.64 2.53
CA SER A 8 -0.57 -2.96 1.25
C SER A 8 0.13 -1.62 1.49
N LYS A 9 -0.42 -0.53 0.96
CA LYS A 9 0.08 0.85 1.11
C LYS A 9 -0.61 1.59 2.27
N TYR A 10 -1.34 0.88 3.12
CA TYR A 10 -1.99 1.41 4.32
C TYR A 10 -1.18 1.12 5.57
N ILE A 11 -1.12 2.12 6.46
CA ILE A 11 -0.60 2.03 7.81
C ILE A 11 -1.80 1.97 8.76
N LEU A 12 -1.82 0.97 9.63
CA LEU A 12 -2.92 0.71 10.55
C LEU A 12 -2.42 0.96 11.97
N PHE A 13 -2.94 1.98 12.64
CA PHE A 13 -2.67 2.22 14.06
C PHE A 13 -3.83 1.68 14.88
N ARG A 14 -3.59 0.67 15.71
CA ARG A 14 -4.56 0.24 16.73
C ARG A 14 -4.46 1.16 17.92
N ILE A 15 -5.58 1.77 18.29
CA ILE A 15 -5.66 2.71 19.39
C ILE A 15 -6.68 2.19 20.37
N GLU A 16 -6.27 2.16 21.63
CA GLU A 16 -7.09 1.72 22.75
C GLU A 16 -7.27 2.88 23.72
N ASN A 17 -8.48 3.02 24.26
CA ASN A 17 -8.78 3.90 25.38
C ASN A 17 -9.79 3.21 26.30
N GLY A 18 -9.31 2.64 27.40
CA GLY A 18 -10.11 1.77 28.26
C GLY A 18 -10.61 0.55 27.49
N ASN A 19 -11.92 0.35 27.45
CA ASN A 19 -12.56 -0.76 26.73
C ASN A 19 -12.88 -0.44 25.26
N VAL A 20 -12.49 0.73 24.76
CA VAL A 20 -12.76 1.16 23.38
C VAL A 20 -11.51 0.91 22.53
N GLU A 21 -11.64 0.05 21.51
CA GLU A 21 -10.64 -0.16 20.47
C GLU A 21 -11.09 0.54 19.17
N ARG A 22 -10.14 1.20 18.51
CA ARG A 22 -10.33 1.88 17.23
C ARG A 22 -9.12 1.65 16.33
N ILE A 23 -9.34 1.70 15.02
CA ILE A 23 -8.26 1.59 14.03
C ILE A 23 -8.18 2.91 13.27
N LEU A 24 -7.00 3.57 13.32
CA LEU A 24 -6.68 4.61 12.35
C LEU A 24 -6.05 3.97 11.12
N ILE A 25 -6.77 4.05 10.00
CA ILE A 25 -6.29 3.61 8.69
C ILE A 25 -5.72 4.82 7.98
N SER A 26 -4.42 4.80 7.68
CA SER A 26 -3.76 5.88 6.94
C SER A 26 -3.22 5.39 5.60
N HIS A 27 -3.44 6.16 4.54
CA HIS A 27 -2.79 5.99 3.25
C HIS A 27 -2.02 7.26 2.91
N LEU A 28 -0.73 7.15 2.61
CA LEU A 28 0.12 8.33 2.36
C LEU A 28 -0.17 9.01 1.02
N GLY A 29 -0.91 8.37 0.13
CA GLY A 29 -1.13 8.90 -1.22
C GLY A 29 0.19 8.99 -1.98
N MET A 30 0.43 10.10 -2.66
CA MET A 30 1.66 10.30 -3.47
C MET A 30 2.74 11.12 -2.76
N ALA A 31 2.37 11.96 -1.80
CA ALA A 31 3.28 12.91 -1.17
C ALA A 31 2.96 13.11 0.33
N GLY A 32 2.36 12.10 0.95
CA GLY A 32 2.17 12.02 2.39
C GLY A 32 3.37 11.40 3.09
N ALA A 33 3.63 11.84 4.31
CA ALA A 33 4.67 11.29 5.17
C ALA A 33 4.29 11.50 6.64
N PHE A 34 4.75 10.57 7.49
CA PHE A 34 4.71 10.72 8.94
C PHE A 34 6.08 11.16 9.47
N PHE A 35 6.07 12.07 10.44
CA PHE A 35 7.26 12.54 11.14
C PHE A 35 7.08 12.35 12.64
N VAL A 36 8.12 11.83 13.31
CA VAL A 36 8.16 11.69 14.77
C VAL A 36 9.13 12.76 15.28
N VAL A 37 8.59 13.80 15.92
CA VAL A 37 9.32 15.05 16.23
C VAL A 37 8.90 15.61 17.58
N GLN A 38 9.73 16.45 18.23
CA GLN A 38 9.31 17.15 19.46
C GLN A 38 8.56 18.44 19.12
N SER A 39 8.98 19.14 18.08
CA SER A 39 8.35 20.34 17.52
C SER A 39 8.08 20.17 16.02
N LEU A 40 7.10 20.90 15.49
CA LEU A 40 6.89 20.97 14.03
C LEU A 40 8.13 21.52 13.32
N ASP A 41 8.90 22.39 13.97
CA ASP A 41 10.13 22.94 13.42
C ASP A 41 11.21 21.89 13.19
N ASP A 42 11.16 20.75 13.90
CA ASP A 42 12.13 19.66 13.73
C ASP A 42 11.92 18.87 12.43
N ILE A 43 10.80 19.08 11.72
CA ILE A 43 10.57 18.47 10.39
C ILE A 43 11.58 19.08 9.41
N ALA A 44 12.67 18.35 9.15
CA ALA A 44 13.83 18.85 8.41
C ALA A 44 13.49 19.37 7.01
N ILE A 45 12.52 18.75 6.33
CA ILE A 45 12.13 19.12 4.97
C ILE A 45 11.11 20.27 5.04
N PRO A 46 11.46 21.50 4.60
CA PRO A 46 10.61 22.67 4.79
C PRO A 46 9.23 22.53 4.13
N ASN A 47 9.16 21.79 3.02
CA ASN A 47 7.90 21.59 2.33
C ASN A 47 6.93 20.76 3.17
N PHE A 48 7.38 19.66 3.79
CA PHE A 48 6.54 18.88 4.70
C PHE A 48 6.20 19.65 5.98
N ARG A 49 7.11 20.49 6.49
CA ARG A 49 6.86 21.37 7.64
C ARG A 49 5.72 22.36 7.38
N LYS A 50 5.57 22.87 6.15
CA LYS A 50 4.49 23.82 5.80
C LYS A 50 3.15 23.16 5.51
N HIS A 51 3.13 21.83 5.31
CA HIS A 51 1.96 21.09 4.85
C HIS A 51 1.58 19.96 5.82
N TRP A 52 1.77 20.16 7.13
CA TRP A 52 1.18 19.28 8.13
C TRP A 52 -0.36 19.38 8.06
N GLN A 53 -1.03 18.23 8.19
CA GLN A 53 -2.49 18.13 8.14
C GLN A 53 -3.05 17.65 9.49
N VAL A 54 -2.34 16.73 10.16
CA VAL A 54 -2.76 16.18 11.46
C VAL A 54 -1.54 16.06 12.37
N VAL A 55 -1.71 16.44 13.64
CA VAL A 55 -0.69 16.29 14.69
C VAL A 55 -1.29 15.46 15.82
N PHE A 56 -0.67 14.31 16.09
CA PHE A 56 -0.98 13.48 17.25
C PHE A 56 0.01 13.81 18.36
N HIS A 57 -0.50 14.27 19.50
CA HIS A 57 0.30 14.50 20.70
C HIS A 57 0.38 13.19 21.49
N LEU A 58 1.59 12.68 21.69
CA LEU A 58 1.83 11.46 22.45
C LEU A 58 2.16 11.79 23.90
N GLU A 59 1.88 10.84 24.81
CA GLU A 59 2.03 11.04 26.26
C GLU A 59 3.48 11.32 26.69
N ASN A 60 4.46 10.85 25.92
CA ASN A 60 5.88 11.10 26.15
C ASN A 60 6.36 12.48 25.63
N GLY A 61 5.44 13.36 25.23
CA GLY A 61 5.76 14.70 24.73
C GLY A 61 6.19 14.74 23.26
N ILE A 62 6.31 13.59 22.59
CA ILE A 62 6.61 13.50 21.16
C ILE A 62 5.33 13.76 20.35
N LYS A 63 5.50 14.32 19.15
CA LYS A 63 4.45 14.50 18.16
C LYS A 63 4.64 13.52 17.01
N LEU A 64 3.58 12.81 16.65
CA LEU A 64 3.47 12.12 15.36
C LEU A 64 2.71 13.04 14.41
N VAL A 65 3.37 13.52 13.36
CA VAL A 65 2.83 14.53 12.44
C VAL A 65 2.61 13.87 11.09
N TYR A 66 1.37 13.90 10.61
CA TYR A 66 1.05 13.58 9.22
C TYR A 66 1.11 14.84 8.37
N SER A 67 2.01 14.86 7.40
CA SER A 67 2.11 15.92 6.39
C SER A 67 1.82 15.37 5.02
N ASP A 68 1.06 16.11 4.22
CA ASP A 68 0.78 15.77 2.82
C ASP A 68 0.75 17.04 1.98
N ILE A 69 1.72 17.14 1.08
CA ILE A 69 1.89 18.32 0.23
C ILE A 69 0.77 18.40 -0.83
N ARG A 70 0.24 17.26 -1.28
CA ARG A 70 -0.75 17.17 -2.36
C ARG A 70 -2.17 16.90 -1.87
N ARG A 71 -2.33 16.55 -0.58
CA ARG A 71 -3.61 16.22 0.07
C ARG A 71 -4.36 15.09 -0.64
N PHE A 72 -3.62 14.07 -1.07
CA PHE A 72 -4.16 12.86 -1.72
C PHE A 72 -4.15 11.63 -0.81
N GLY A 73 -3.42 11.68 0.29
CA GLY A 73 -3.54 10.67 1.32
C GLY A 73 -4.74 10.92 2.21
N GLU A 74 -4.99 9.97 3.10
CA GLU A 74 -6.13 9.98 4.00
C GLU A 74 -5.77 9.38 5.35
N ILE A 75 -6.52 9.77 6.38
CA ILE A 75 -6.56 9.12 7.69
C ILE A 75 -8.04 8.92 8.03
N ARG A 76 -8.44 7.67 8.27
CA ARG A 76 -9.80 7.31 8.68
C ARG A 76 -9.77 6.66 10.05
N ASN A 77 -10.72 7.03 10.90
CA ASN A 77 -10.91 6.41 12.21
C ASN A 77 -12.14 5.51 12.14
N VAL A 78 -11.96 4.20 12.34
CA VAL A 78 -13.01 3.18 12.20
C VAL A 78 -13.06 2.25 13.41
N GLU A 79 -14.21 1.60 13.62
CA GLU A 79 -14.41 0.61 14.69
C GLU A 79 -13.72 -0.71 14.35
N SER A 80 -13.70 -1.05 13.06
CA SER A 80 -13.08 -2.27 12.56
C SER A 80 -12.70 -2.12 11.08
N LEU A 81 -11.92 -3.07 10.54
CA LEU A 81 -11.51 -3.03 9.13
C LEU A 81 -12.70 -3.21 8.17
N GLU A 82 -13.75 -3.89 8.61
CA GLU A 82 -14.98 -4.14 7.84
C GLU A 82 -15.69 -2.83 7.47
N ALA A 83 -15.54 -1.79 8.30
CA ALA A 83 -16.08 -0.46 8.03
C ALA A 83 -15.35 0.28 6.91
N TYR A 84 -14.28 -0.29 6.33
CA TYR A 84 -13.54 0.28 5.22
C TYR A 84 -13.35 -0.73 4.07
N PRO A 85 -14.37 -0.93 3.22
CA PRO A 85 -14.41 -2.02 2.23
C PRO A 85 -13.20 -2.12 1.30
N SER A 86 -12.59 -0.99 0.93
CA SER A 86 -11.42 -0.96 0.05
C SER A 86 -10.22 -1.75 0.58
N ILE A 87 -10.08 -1.90 1.90
CA ILE A 87 -9.00 -2.70 2.48
C ILE A 87 -9.25 -4.20 2.38
N LEU A 88 -10.52 -4.60 2.33
CA LEU A 88 -10.94 -6.00 2.30
C LEU A 88 -10.74 -6.62 0.91
N GLU A 89 -10.76 -5.82 -0.15
CA GLU A 89 -10.54 -6.28 -1.53
C GLU A 89 -9.06 -6.47 -1.88
N ILE A 90 -8.14 -6.07 -1.00
CA ILE A 90 -6.69 -6.15 -1.24
C ILE A 90 -6.27 -7.62 -1.31
N ALA A 91 -5.48 -7.95 -2.33
CA ALA A 91 -4.85 -9.27 -2.48
C ALA A 91 -3.98 -9.64 -1.26
N PRO A 92 -3.65 -10.92 -1.05
CA PRO A 92 -2.59 -11.32 -0.11
C PRO A 92 -1.31 -10.48 -0.27
N GLU A 93 -0.55 -10.30 0.82
CA GLU A 93 0.77 -9.68 0.71
C GLU A 93 1.66 -10.52 -0.22
N PRO A 94 2.51 -9.90 -1.06
CA PRO A 94 3.26 -10.64 -2.08
C PRO A 94 4.24 -11.68 -1.52
N PHE A 95 4.60 -11.59 -0.24
CA PHE A 95 5.46 -12.53 0.48
C PHE A 95 4.70 -13.61 1.26
N GLU A 96 3.36 -13.65 1.19
CA GLU A 96 2.53 -14.71 1.77
C GLU A 96 2.52 -15.97 0.87
N GLN A 97 2.34 -17.15 1.48
CA GLN A 97 2.48 -18.44 0.80
C GLN A 97 1.43 -18.63 -0.31
N GLU A 98 0.22 -18.12 -0.10
CA GLU A 98 -0.92 -18.19 -1.02
C GLU A 98 -0.85 -17.15 -2.15
N ALA A 99 0.02 -16.14 -2.05
CA ALA A 99 -0.02 -14.97 -2.90
C ALA A 99 0.22 -15.29 -4.38
N LEU A 100 1.16 -16.21 -4.68
CA LEU A 100 1.41 -16.66 -6.04
C LEU A 100 0.18 -17.37 -6.63
N ALA A 101 -0.43 -18.28 -5.87
CA ALA A 101 -1.62 -19.01 -6.32
C ALA A 101 -2.79 -18.06 -6.56
N TYR A 102 -2.99 -17.10 -5.67
CA TYR A 102 -4.00 -16.05 -5.80
C TYR A 102 -3.78 -15.21 -7.07
N TYR A 103 -2.55 -14.74 -7.29
CA TYR A 103 -2.18 -13.96 -8.48
C TYR A 103 -2.42 -14.73 -9.79
N LEU A 104 -2.03 -16.01 -9.84
CA LEU A 104 -2.27 -16.86 -11.00
C LEU A 104 -3.77 -17.05 -11.26
N ALA A 105 -4.57 -17.32 -10.23
CA ALA A 105 -6.02 -17.42 -10.35
C ALA A 105 -6.65 -16.11 -10.86
N LYS A 106 -6.20 -14.95 -10.35
CA LYS A 106 -6.62 -13.64 -10.88
C LYS A 106 -6.30 -13.48 -12.35
N SER A 107 -5.14 -13.95 -12.80
CA SER A 107 -4.70 -13.80 -14.19
C SER A 107 -5.59 -14.52 -15.21
N ASP A 108 -6.40 -15.49 -14.75
CA ASP A 108 -7.30 -16.28 -15.60
C ASP A 108 -8.74 -15.75 -15.59
N GLU A 109 -9.06 -14.75 -14.77
CA GLU A 109 -10.37 -14.10 -14.78
C GLU A 109 -10.62 -13.37 -16.10
N LYS A 110 -11.80 -13.57 -16.71
CA LYS A 110 -12.18 -13.00 -18.02
C LYS A 110 -11.92 -11.49 -18.16
N LYS A 111 -12.12 -10.72 -17.09
CA LYS A 111 -11.91 -9.26 -17.08
C LYS A 111 -10.43 -8.84 -17.21
N TYR A 112 -9.48 -9.72 -16.87
CA TYR A 112 -8.05 -9.42 -16.92
C TYR A 112 -7.35 -9.98 -18.16
N LEU A 113 -7.90 -11.01 -18.82
CA LEU A 113 -7.28 -11.68 -19.97
C LEU A 113 -6.78 -10.72 -21.06
N ASN A 114 -7.57 -9.70 -21.42
CA ASN A 114 -7.21 -8.73 -22.47
C ASN A 114 -6.52 -7.47 -21.93
N LYS A 115 -6.34 -7.33 -20.61
CA LYS A 115 -5.66 -6.20 -19.98
C LYS A 115 -4.16 -6.32 -20.25
N ALA A 116 -3.48 -5.19 -20.44
CA ALA A 116 -2.03 -5.16 -20.46
C ALA A 116 -1.46 -5.59 -19.09
N ILE A 117 -0.29 -6.24 -19.10
CA ILE A 117 0.29 -6.84 -17.89
C ILE A 117 0.67 -5.79 -16.84
N LYS A 118 1.18 -4.61 -17.25
CA LYS A 118 1.55 -3.54 -16.30
C LYS A 118 0.36 -3.05 -15.47
N PRO A 119 -0.78 -2.60 -16.05
CA PRO A 119 -1.92 -2.19 -15.25
C PRO A 119 -2.61 -3.37 -14.54
N PHE A 120 -2.35 -4.63 -14.92
CA PHE A 120 -2.80 -5.80 -14.17
C PHE A 120 -2.06 -5.94 -12.83
N ILE A 121 -0.72 -5.91 -12.84
CA ILE A 121 0.09 -6.02 -11.60
C ILE A 121 0.01 -4.79 -10.70
N LEU A 122 -0.44 -3.64 -11.23
CA LEU A 122 -0.70 -2.42 -10.44
C LEU A 122 -2.06 -2.42 -9.72
N ASP A 123 -2.95 -3.37 -10.05
CA ASP A 123 -4.23 -3.49 -9.37
C ASP A 123 -4.02 -4.13 -7.98
N HIS A 124 -4.37 -3.40 -6.92
CA HIS A 124 -4.17 -3.85 -5.53
C HIS A 124 -4.95 -5.13 -5.18
N ARG A 125 -5.97 -5.47 -5.98
CA ARG A 125 -6.76 -6.71 -5.87
C ARG A 125 -6.11 -7.88 -6.60
N VAL A 126 -4.96 -7.65 -7.25
CA VAL A 126 -4.16 -8.65 -7.95
C VAL A 126 -2.82 -8.84 -7.24
N ILE A 127 -2.11 -7.74 -6.95
CA ILE A 127 -0.91 -7.74 -6.12
C ILE A 127 -0.99 -6.59 -5.12
N SER A 128 -0.92 -6.91 -3.82
CA SER A 128 -0.84 -5.91 -2.75
C SER A 128 0.47 -5.11 -2.86
N GLY A 129 0.41 -3.79 -2.61
CA GLY A 129 1.62 -2.97 -2.48
C GLY A 129 2.35 -2.60 -3.79
N CYS A 130 2.15 -3.29 -4.91
CA CYS A 130 2.88 -3.01 -6.15
C CYS A 130 2.60 -1.59 -6.68
N GLY A 131 3.64 -0.76 -6.73
CA GLY A 131 3.58 0.63 -7.21
C GLY A 131 4.17 0.77 -8.61
N ASN A 132 4.03 1.94 -9.23
CA ASN A 132 4.51 2.16 -10.60
C ASN A 132 6.02 1.89 -10.76
N ILE A 133 6.84 2.24 -9.77
CA ILE A 133 8.29 1.99 -9.78
C ILE A 133 8.57 0.49 -9.82
N TYR A 134 8.14 -0.25 -8.79
CA TYR A 134 8.35 -1.70 -8.68
C TYR A 134 7.71 -2.49 -9.83
N ALA A 135 6.57 -2.05 -10.36
CA ALA A 135 5.97 -2.67 -11.54
C ALA A 135 6.89 -2.54 -12.77
N CYS A 136 7.55 -1.39 -12.97
CA CYS A 136 8.50 -1.21 -14.07
C CYS A 136 9.76 -2.05 -13.85
N GLU A 137 10.34 -2.02 -12.65
CA GLU A 137 11.53 -2.79 -12.31
C GLU A 137 11.29 -4.30 -12.47
N ALA A 138 10.16 -4.81 -11.95
CA ALA A 138 9.81 -6.23 -12.06
C ALA A 138 9.57 -6.67 -13.50
N LEU A 139 8.91 -5.84 -14.33
CA LEU A 139 8.71 -6.15 -15.75
C LEU A 139 10.04 -6.15 -16.51
N PHE A 140 10.94 -5.24 -16.17
CA PHE A 140 12.30 -5.20 -16.73
C PHE A 140 13.11 -6.45 -16.33
N ASP A 141 13.15 -6.80 -15.04
CA ASP A 141 13.82 -8.01 -14.52
C ASP A 141 13.23 -9.29 -15.15
N ALA A 142 11.91 -9.34 -15.30
CA ALA A 142 11.22 -10.45 -15.96
C ALA A 142 11.40 -10.48 -17.49
N GLN A 143 11.89 -9.38 -18.10
CA GLN A 143 12.00 -9.16 -19.54
C GLN A 143 10.65 -9.25 -20.27
N ILE A 144 9.60 -8.66 -19.69
CA ILE A 144 8.24 -8.68 -20.22
C ILE A 144 7.84 -7.26 -20.63
N HIS A 145 7.42 -7.11 -21.89
CA HIS A 145 6.92 -5.82 -22.37
C HIS A 145 5.64 -5.41 -21.61
N PRO A 146 5.54 -4.16 -21.10
CA PRO A 146 4.44 -3.72 -20.23
C PRO A 146 3.05 -3.79 -20.89
N GLU A 147 3.00 -3.76 -22.22
CA GLU A 147 1.76 -3.82 -23.01
C GLU A 147 1.33 -5.24 -23.41
N LYS A 148 2.15 -6.27 -23.12
CA LYS A 148 1.78 -7.65 -23.40
C LYS A 148 0.50 -7.99 -22.62
N LYS A 149 -0.48 -8.63 -23.26
CA LYS A 149 -1.76 -8.94 -22.60
C LYS A 149 -1.56 -10.10 -21.63
N VAL A 150 -2.29 -10.10 -20.52
CA VAL A 150 -2.21 -11.15 -19.49
C VAL A 150 -2.39 -12.55 -20.07
N LYS A 151 -3.34 -12.74 -21.00
CA LYS A 151 -3.60 -14.03 -21.65
C LYS A 151 -2.48 -14.52 -22.57
N ASP A 152 -1.62 -13.61 -23.04
CA ASP A 152 -0.53 -13.92 -23.96
C ASP A 152 0.75 -14.36 -23.20
N LEU A 153 0.74 -14.31 -21.86
CA LEU A 153 1.81 -14.83 -21.02
C LEU A 153 1.52 -16.29 -20.65
N SER A 154 2.52 -17.13 -20.80
CA SER A 154 2.54 -18.49 -20.24
C SER A 154 2.53 -18.46 -18.71
N ILE A 155 2.13 -19.58 -18.08
CA ILE A 155 2.17 -19.72 -16.62
C ILE A 155 3.58 -19.47 -16.09
N ALA A 156 4.62 -19.98 -16.77
CA ALA A 156 6.01 -19.76 -16.38
C ALA A 156 6.41 -18.27 -16.42
N GLU A 157 5.99 -17.51 -17.44
CA GLU A 157 6.21 -16.05 -17.49
C GLU A 157 5.46 -15.32 -16.38
N LYS A 158 4.19 -15.70 -16.12
CA LYS A 158 3.39 -15.12 -15.03
C LYS A 158 4.07 -15.36 -13.67
N THR A 159 4.53 -16.58 -13.40
CA THR A 159 5.26 -16.93 -12.18
C THR A 159 6.59 -16.19 -12.06
N LYS A 160 7.37 -16.11 -13.16
CA LYS A 160 8.62 -15.33 -13.18
C LYS A 160 8.36 -13.87 -12.85
N LEU A 161 7.32 -13.26 -13.43
CA LEU A 161 6.95 -11.87 -13.14
C LEU A 161 6.55 -11.68 -11.68
N PHE A 162 5.71 -12.57 -11.12
CA PHE A 162 5.33 -12.50 -9.72
C PHE A 162 6.56 -12.54 -8.81
N ASN A 163 7.47 -13.49 -9.02
CA ASN A 163 8.71 -13.59 -8.25
C ASN A 163 9.61 -12.35 -8.43
N SER A 164 9.61 -11.75 -9.62
CA SER A 164 10.33 -10.50 -9.87
C SER A 164 9.73 -9.35 -9.06
N VAL A 165 8.41 -9.28 -8.92
CA VAL A 165 7.71 -8.29 -8.06
C VAL A 165 8.04 -8.49 -6.58
N VAL A 166 8.20 -9.73 -6.11
CA VAL A 166 8.57 -10.03 -4.71
C VAL A 166 10.05 -9.67 -4.44
N LYS A 167 10.89 -9.81 -5.46
CA LYS A 167 12.35 -9.60 -5.38
C LYS A 167 12.74 -8.12 -5.34
N VAL A 168 12.08 -7.27 -6.14
CA VAL A 168 12.40 -5.83 -6.28
C VAL A 168 11.75 -4.98 -5.20
#